data_AF-A0A8J8H3D7-F1
#
_entry.id   AF-A0A8J8H3D7-F1
#
_cell.length_a   1.000
_cell.length_b   1.000
_cell.length_c   1.000
_cell.angle_alpha   90.00
_cell.angle_beta   90.00
_cell.angle_gamma   90.00
#
_symmetry.space_group_name_H-M   'P 1'
#
loop_
_entity.id
_entity.type
_entity.pdbx_description
1 polymer ?
#
loop_
_entity_poly.entity_id
_entity_poly.type
_entity_poly.pdbx_seq_one_letter_code
_entity_poly.pdbx_strand_id
1 'polypeptide(L)'
;MISGLDLGHPSVTEAEHWLRETAAGLGLADLVACTHLVHGDHPRVAVSLSAGGSWPDPVDPEIATRVAALHECGQGGRAVVYPGVGALVGTLSVAEVLAVSAIQEVRVLGAPSPQPDPQTLIDTRDFVRPQYADGRLVLMAMPA
;
A
#
# COMPACT_ATOMS: atom_id res chain seq x y z
N MET A 1 -5.05 -11.05 -10.87
CA MET A 1 -4.12 -10.51 -11.88
C MET A 1 -3.56 -9.22 -11.31
N ILE A 2 -2.23 -9.04 -11.34
CA ILE A 2 -1.58 -7.81 -10.90
C ILE A 2 -1.14 -7.02 -12.13
N SER A 3 -1.41 -5.71 -12.13
CA SER A 3 -0.92 -4.78 -13.14
C SER A 3 0.05 -3.82 -12.48
N GLY A 4 1.22 -3.59 -13.09
CA GLY A 4 2.18 -2.56 -12.69
C GLY A 4 2.30 -1.52 -13.78
N LEU A 5 2.46 -0.26 -13.38
CA LEU A 5 2.47 0.90 -14.27
C LEU A 5 3.55 1.89 -13.84
N ASP A 6 4.24 2.45 -14.83
CA ASP A 6 5.11 3.60 -14.64
C ASP A 6 4.58 4.74 -15.51
N LEU A 7 3.79 5.64 -14.92
CA LEU A 7 3.16 6.76 -15.62
C LEU A 7 3.97 8.06 -15.50
N GLY A 8 5.19 8.01 -14.96
CA GLY A 8 6.03 9.19 -14.82
C GLY A 8 5.64 10.11 -13.66
N HIS A 9 4.89 9.64 -12.66
CA HIS A 9 4.46 10.50 -11.54
C HIS A 9 5.67 11.07 -10.79
N PRO A 10 5.79 12.40 -10.66
CA PRO A 10 6.93 13.05 -10.02
C PRO A 10 6.89 12.94 -8.48
N SER A 11 5.75 12.56 -7.90
CA SER A 11 5.58 12.50 -6.46
C SER A 11 4.65 11.38 -6.00
N VAL A 12 4.80 11.00 -4.73
CA VAL A 12 3.93 10.01 -4.09
C VAL A 12 2.49 10.51 -4.03
N THR A 13 2.28 11.78 -3.70
CA THR A 13 0.95 12.39 -3.60
C THR A 13 0.20 12.32 -4.92
N GLU A 14 0.87 12.60 -6.04
CA GLU A 14 0.24 12.54 -7.35
C GLU A 14 -0.14 11.11 -7.74
N ALA A 15 0.77 10.15 -7.52
CA ALA A 15 0.50 8.73 -7.75
C ALA A 15 -0.65 8.20 -6.85
N GLU A 16 -0.73 8.64 -5.61
CA GLU A 16 -1.82 8.29 -4.70
C GLU A 16 -3.17 8.83 -5.14
N HIS A 17 -3.20 10.08 -5.58
CA HIS A 17 -4.42 10.70 -6.08
C HIS A 17 -4.94 9.93 -7.29
N TRP A 18 -4.06 9.66 -8.25
CA TRP A 18 -4.37 8.85 -9.42
C TRP A 18 -4.87 7.44 -9.05
N LEU A 19 -4.22 6.76 -8.10
CA LEU A 19 -4.66 5.45 -7.63
C LEU A 19 -6.06 5.47 -7.01
N ARG A 20 -6.37 6.49 -6.20
CA ARG A 20 -7.69 6.63 -5.55
C ARG A 20 -8.80 6.89 -6.57
N GLU A 21 -8.56 7.78 -7.54
CA GLU A 21 -9.51 8.06 -8.62
C GLU A 21 -9.73 6.80 -9.50
N THR A 22 -8.64 6.13 -9.87
CA THR A 22 -8.69 4.91 -10.69
C THR A 22 -9.42 3.79 -9.95
N ALA A 23 -9.10 3.56 -8.68
CA ALA A 23 -9.76 2.56 -7.84
C ALA A 23 -11.26 2.82 -7.69
N ALA A 24 -11.65 4.08 -7.47
CA ALA A 24 -13.05 4.47 -7.39
C ALA A 24 -13.79 4.16 -8.70
N GLY A 25 -13.15 4.40 -9.85
CA GLY A 25 -13.69 4.05 -11.16
C GLY A 25 -13.85 2.54 -11.40
N LEU A 26 -12.98 1.72 -10.81
CA LEU A 26 -13.05 0.25 -10.92
C LEU A 26 -14.14 -0.38 -10.04
N GLY A 27 -14.41 0.20 -8.86
CA GLY A 27 -15.46 -0.28 -7.95
C GLY A 27 -15.22 -1.69 -7.37
N LEU A 28 -13.96 -2.13 -7.30
CA LEU A 28 -13.59 -3.47 -6.85
C LEU A 28 -13.37 -3.51 -5.32
N ALA A 29 -14.12 -4.36 -4.62
CA ALA A 29 -14.08 -4.45 -3.17
C ALA A 29 -12.74 -5.00 -2.63
N ASP A 30 -12.11 -5.94 -3.34
CA ASP A 30 -10.87 -6.62 -2.93
C ASP A 30 -9.60 -5.98 -3.54
N LEU A 31 -9.73 -4.75 -4.05
CA LEU A 31 -8.62 -4.06 -4.70
C LEU A 31 -7.55 -3.67 -3.69
N VAL A 32 -6.31 -4.07 -3.96
CA VAL A 32 -5.11 -3.53 -3.33
C VAL A 32 -4.36 -2.72 -4.39
N ALA A 33 -3.98 -1.49 -4.06
CA ALA A 33 -3.20 -0.62 -4.93
C ALA A 33 -2.04 -0.01 -4.14
N CYS A 34 -0.85 -0.04 -4.73
CA CYS A 34 0.42 0.28 -4.08
C CYS A 34 1.21 1.32 -4.88
N THR A 35 1.90 2.20 -4.17
CA THR A 35 2.94 3.09 -4.72
C THR A 35 4.33 2.49 -4.51
N HIS A 36 5.21 2.65 -5.49
CA HIS A 36 6.59 2.15 -5.51
C HIS A 36 7.56 3.27 -5.87
N LEU A 37 8.56 3.51 -5.03
CA LEU A 37 9.58 4.51 -5.31
C LEU A 37 10.59 3.96 -6.34
N VAL A 38 10.72 4.67 -7.46
CA VAL A 38 11.72 4.40 -8.46
C VAL A 38 12.90 5.33 -8.20
N HIS A 39 14.05 4.74 -7.91
CA HIS A 39 15.31 5.44 -7.68
C HIS A 39 16.17 5.42 -8.95
N GLY A 40 17.11 6.36 -9.08
CA GLY A 40 18.03 6.47 -10.21
C GLY A 40 18.07 7.89 -10.78
N ASP A 41 18.49 8.01 -12.03
CA ASP A 41 18.71 9.31 -12.70
C ASP A 41 17.41 10.11 -12.92
N HIS A 42 16.27 9.43 -12.94
CA HIS A 42 14.94 10.03 -13.07
C HIS A 42 14.00 9.51 -11.96
N PRO A 43 14.17 9.98 -10.70
CA PRO A 43 13.34 9.55 -9.58
C PRO A 43 11.87 9.86 -9.82
N ARG A 44 11.00 8.87 -9.57
CA ARG A 44 9.56 8.96 -9.81
C ARG A 44 8.81 7.87 -9.03
N VAL A 45 7.50 7.85 -9.15
CA VAL A 45 6.63 6.88 -8.47
C VAL A 45 5.89 6.04 -9.48
N ALA A 46 6.16 4.74 -9.45
CA ALA A 46 5.41 3.73 -10.17
C ALA A 46 4.29 3.18 -9.27
N VAL A 47 3.28 2.55 -9.86
CA VAL A 47 2.12 2.02 -9.14
C VAL A 47 1.85 0.57 -9.53
N SER A 48 1.21 -0.18 -8.66
CA SER A 48 0.66 -1.48 -9.03
C SER A 48 -0.67 -1.74 -8.35
N LEU A 49 -1.51 -2.57 -8.95
CA LEU A 49 -2.83 -2.87 -8.43
C LEU A 49 -3.28 -4.30 -8.76
N SER A 50 -4.11 -4.87 -7.88
CA SER A 50 -4.69 -6.21 -8.03
C SER A 50 -5.90 -6.26 -8.96
N ALA A 51 -5.82 -5.53 -10.08
CA ALA A 51 -6.82 -5.54 -11.14
C ALA A 51 -6.18 -5.88 -12.49
N GLY A 52 -6.93 -6.60 -13.32
CA GLY A 52 -6.66 -6.68 -14.76
C GLY A 52 -7.36 -5.55 -15.49
N GLY A 53 -6.87 -5.18 -16.68
CA GLY A 53 -7.47 -4.14 -17.48
C GLY A 53 -6.56 -3.67 -18.61
N SER A 54 -7.09 -2.77 -19.44
CA SER A 54 -6.28 -1.99 -20.37
C SER A 54 -5.83 -0.72 -19.67
N TRP A 55 -4.52 -0.53 -19.60
CA TRP A 55 -3.87 0.59 -18.93
C TRP A 55 -3.14 1.47 -19.95
N PRO A 56 -2.87 2.75 -19.62
CA PRO A 56 -1.99 3.57 -20.43
C PRO A 56 -0.61 2.92 -20.62
N ASP A 57 0.02 3.19 -21.76
CA ASP A 57 1.38 2.71 -22.02
C ASP A 57 2.35 3.28 -20.98
N PRO A 58 3.21 2.44 -20.36
CA PRO A 58 4.15 2.90 -19.36
C PRO A 58 5.29 3.69 -20.02
N VAL A 59 5.77 4.71 -19.30
CA VAL A 59 7.02 5.41 -19.61
C VAL A 59 8.19 4.42 -19.65
N ASP A 60 8.20 3.46 -18.73
CA ASP A 60 9.20 2.41 -18.65
C ASP A 60 8.53 1.03 -18.41
N PRO A 61 8.45 0.17 -19.45
CA PRO A 61 7.86 -1.17 -19.33
C PRO A 61 8.60 -2.10 -18.36
N GLU A 62 9.90 -1.91 -18.15
CA GLU A 62 10.68 -2.75 -17.24
C GLU A 62 10.32 -2.42 -15.78
N ILE A 63 10.19 -1.14 -15.46
CA ILE A 63 9.71 -0.68 -14.15
C ILE A 63 8.29 -1.16 -13.90
N ALA A 64 7.39 -1.02 -14.88
CA ALA A 64 6.02 -1.51 -14.80
C ALA A 64 5.96 -3.01 -14.48
N THR A 65 6.75 -3.82 -15.21
CA THR A 65 6.86 -5.27 -14.97
C THR A 65 7.39 -5.57 -13.56
N ARG A 66 8.44 -4.85 -13.14
CA ARG A 66 9.07 -5.04 -11.82
C ARG A 66 8.10 -4.77 -10.68
N VAL A 67 7.35 -3.68 -10.70
CA VAL A 67 6.42 -3.33 -9.61
C VAL A 67 5.18 -4.22 -9.57
N ALA A 68 4.79 -4.80 -10.71
CA ALA A 68 3.79 -5.87 -10.75
C ALA A 68 4.29 -7.12 -10.03
N ALA A 69 5.51 -7.58 -10.35
CA ALA A 69 6.12 -8.75 -9.73
C ALA A 69 6.36 -8.56 -8.22
N LEU A 70 6.80 -7.37 -7.80
CA LEU A 70 6.94 -7.01 -6.39
C LEU A 70 5.62 -7.15 -5.62
N HIS A 71 4.52 -6.64 -6.18
CA HIS A 71 3.19 -6.78 -5.57
C HIS A 71 2.73 -8.23 -5.58
N GLU A 72 2.88 -8.96 -6.68
CA GLU A 72 2.49 -10.38 -6.77
C GLU A 72 3.20 -11.25 -5.72
N CYS A 73 4.50 -11.01 -5.51
CA CYS A 73 5.28 -11.71 -4.48
C CYS A 73 5.02 -11.19 -3.05
N GLY A 74 4.22 -10.13 -2.89
CA GLY A 74 4.03 -9.44 -1.60
C GLY A 74 5.34 -8.91 -1.03
N GLN A 75 6.18 -8.34 -1.89
CA GLN A 75 7.48 -7.77 -1.57
C GLN A 75 7.53 -6.32 -2.04
N GLY A 76 7.42 -5.36 -1.11
CA GLY A 76 7.56 -3.95 -1.42
C GLY A 76 6.30 -3.30 -2.02
N GLY A 77 6.31 -1.96 -1.99
CA GLY A 77 5.14 -1.14 -2.28
C GLY A 77 4.38 -0.77 -1.01
N ARG A 78 3.90 0.47 -0.98
CA ARG A 78 3.06 1.01 0.10
C ARG A 78 1.62 1.04 -0.39
N ALA A 79 0.73 0.32 0.27
CA ALA A 79 -0.67 0.29 -0.10
C ALA A 79 -1.37 1.59 0.30
N VAL A 80 -2.28 2.02 -0.56
CA VAL A 80 -3.00 3.29 -0.45
C VAL A 80 -4.51 3.11 -0.67
N VAL A 81 -4.86 2.07 -1.43
CA VAL A 81 -6.20 1.49 -1.52
C VAL A 81 -6.06 0.03 -1.15
N TYR A 82 -6.88 -0.43 -0.21
CA TYR A 82 -6.95 -1.83 0.22
C TYR A 82 -8.26 -2.03 1.00
N PRO A 83 -8.77 -3.27 1.12
CA PRO A 83 -10.00 -3.55 1.85
C PRO A 83 -9.94 -3.01 3.29
N GLY A 84 -10.99 -2.31 3.70
CA GLY A 84 -11.15 -1.78 5.06
C GLY A 84 -10.37 -0.50 5.38
N VAL A 85 -9.62 0.09 4.43
CA VAL A 85 -8.89 1.36 4.66
C VAL A 85 -9.80 2.49 5.18
N GLY A 86 -11.05 2.57 4.71
CA GLY A 86 -12.02 3.58 5.14
C GLY A 86 -12.54 3.41 6.57
N ALA A 87 -12.30 2.27 7.22
CA ALA A 87 -12.64 2.03 8.62
C ALA A 87 -11.51 2.45 9.58
N LEU A 88 -10.32 2.77 9.07
CA LEU A 88 -9.15 3.13 9.86
C LEU A 88 -9.14 4.63 10.17
N VAL A 89 -10.09 5.05 11.00
CA VAL A 89 -10.33 6.45 11.37
C VAL A 89 -10.21 6.62 12.88
N GLY A 90 -9.55 7.69 13.32
CA GLY A 90 -9.32 8.01 14.72
C GLY A 90 -8.29 7.11 15.40
N THR A 91 -8.52 6.77 16.67
CA THR A 91 -7.65 5.88 17.44
C THR A 91 -8.26 4.50 17.52
N LEU A 92 -7.52 3.49 17.09
CA LEU A 92 -7.95 2.08 17.09
C LEU A 92 -6.90 1.23 17.79
N SER A 93 -7.32 0.15 18.44
CA SER A 93 -6.41 -0.88 18.94
C SER A 93 -5.76 -1.66 17.78
N VAL A 94 -4.60 -2.27 18.03
CA VAL A 94 -3.97 -3.22 17.09
C VAL A 94 -4.96 -4.30 16.65
N ALA A 95 -5.76 -4.83 17.59
CA ALA A 95 -6.78 -5.83 17.29
C ALA A 95 -7.84 -5.32 16.30
N GLU A 96 -8.34 -4.09 16.51
CA GLU A 96 -9.33 -3.49 15.61
C GLU A 96 -8.76 -3.27 14.21
N VAL A 97 -7.54 -2.73 14.10
CA VAL A 97 -6.88 -2.50 12.80
C VAL A 97 -6.77 -3.79 11.99
N LEU A 98 -6.36 -4.89 12.62
CA LEU A 98 -6.24 -6.20 11.96
C LEU A 98 -7.60 -6.85 11.64
N ALA A 99 -8.63 -6.58 12.44
CA ALA A 99 -9.95 -7.15 12.24
C ALA A 99 -10.75 -6.46 11.12
N VAL A 100 -10.59 -5.15 10.95
CA VAL A 100 -11.42 -4.34 10.03
C VAL A 100 -10.75 -4.06 8.69
N SER A 101 -9.49 -4.44 8.50
CA SER A 101 -8.74 -4.12 7.29
C SER A 101 -7.92 -5.29 6.74
N ALA A 102 -7.43 -5.14 5.51
CA ALA A 102 -6.54 -6.11 4.89
C ALA A 102 -5.12 -6.14 5.49
N ILE A 103 -4.84 -5.35 6.52
CA ILE A 103 -3.56 -5.38 7.23
C ILE A 103 -3.46 -6.70 7.99
N GLN A 104 -2.36 -7.42 7.77
CA GLN A 104 -2.15 -8.76 8.33
C GLN A 104 -1.21 -8.74 9.53
N GLU A 105 -0.41 -7.68 9.68
CA GLU A 105 0.56 -7.57 10.75
C GLU A 105 0.80 -6.10 11.13
N VAL A 106 0.95 -5.82 12.42
CA VAL A 106 1.43 -4.53 12.92
C VAL A 106 2.80 -4.76 13.56
N ARG A 107 3.79 -3.97 13.16
CA ARG A 107 5.13 -3.97 13.77
C ARG A 107 5.42 -2.59 14.36
N VAL A 108 5.88 -2.55 15.60
CA VAL A 108 6.31 -1.31 16.25
C VAL A 108 7.82 -1.20 16.12
N LEU A 109 8.29 -0.12 15.49
CA LEU A 109 9.72 0.13 15.33
C LEU A 109 10.38 0.33 16.69
N GLY A 110 11.47 -0.41 16.95
CA GLY A 110 12.24 -0.33 18.19
C GLY A 110 11.61 -1.02 19.41
N ALA A 111 10.50 -1.75 19.23
CA ALA A 111 9.89 -2.51 20.31
C ALA A 111 10.69 -3.79 20.65
N PRO A 112 10.74 -4.19 21.93
CA PRO A 112 11.44 -5.38 22.37
C PRO A 112 10.74 -6.68 21.95
N SER A 113 9.42 -6.65 21.74
CA SER A 113 8.66 -7.76 21.17
C SER A 113 8.32 -7.51 19.70
N PRO A 114 8.39 -8.55 18.84
CA PRO A 114 8.07 -8.41 17.42
C PRO A 114 6.57 -8.16 17.18
N GLN A 115 5.71 -8.59 18.10
CA GLN A 115 4.27 -8.39 18.05
C GLN A 115 3.82 -7.46 19.19
N PRO A 116 3.11 -6.36 18.90
CA PRO A 116 2.56 -5.48 19.92
C PRO A 116 1.37 -6.13 20.65
N ASP A 117 1.08 -5.64 21.87
CA ASP A 117 -0.13 -6.02 22.60
C ASP A 117 -1.37 -5.66 21.75
N PRO A 118 -2.32 -6.58 21.54
CA PRO A 118 -3.56 -6.32 20.79
C PRO A 118 -4.36 -5.10 21.27
N GLN A 119 -4.23 -4.71 22.53
CA GLN A 119 -4.89 -3.52 23.11
C GLN A 119 -4.08 -2.23 22.94
N THR A 120 -2.87 -2.29 22.39
CA THR A 120 -2.07 -1.10 22.08
C THR A 120 -2.84 -0.21 21.11
N LEU A 121 -2.98 1.07 21.46
CA LEU A 121 -3.66 2.04 20.63
C LEU A 121 -2.76 2.58 19.51
N ILE A 122 -3.35 2.74 18.34
CA ILE A 122 -2.75 3.34 17.15
C ILE A 122 -3.55 4.60 16.82
N ASP A 123 -2.90 5.75 16.87
CA ASP A 123 -3.39 6.96 16.23
C ASP A 123 -3.25 6.80 14.71
N THR A 124 -4.35 6.52 14.02
CA THR A 124 -4.36 6.28 12.57
C THR A 124 -4.14 7.55 11.76
N ARG A 125 -4.40 8.73 12.36
CA ARG A 125 -4.46 10.04 11.68
C ARG A 125 -5.31 10.04 10.42
N ASP A 126 -6.27 9.12 10.35
CA ASP A 126 -7.12 8.84 9.19
C ASP A 126 -6.30 8.55 7.91
N PHE A 127 -5.04 8.13 8.08
CA PHE A 127 -4.06 7.97 7.01
C PHE A 127 -3.08 6.82 7.30
N VAL A 128 -3.47 5.61 6.91
CA VAL A 128 -2.70 4.38 7.17
C VAL A 128 -2.12 3.82 5.86
N ARG A 129 -0.80 3.60 5.83
CA ARG A 129 -0.07 3.12 4.64
C ARG A 129 0.80 1.90 4.97
N PRO A 130 0.19 0.72 5.08
CA PRO A 130 0.94 -0.52 5.26
C PRO A 130 1.80 -0.80 4.02
N GLN A 131 2.83 -1.62 4.18
CA GLN A 131 3.71 -2.04 3.10
C GLN A 131 3.68 -3.55 2.93
N TYR A 132 3.87 -4.02 1.71
CA TYR A 132 4.12 -5.44 1.50
C TYR A 132 5.50 -5.83 2.02
N ALA A 133 5.55 -6.85 2.88
CA ALA A 133 6.76 -7.49 3.36
C ALA A 133 6.47 -8.97 3.66
N ASP A 134 7.35 -9.86 3.19
CA ASP A 134 7.24 -11.31 3.42
C ASP A 134 5.86 -11.90 3.06
N GLY A 135 5.26 -11.43 1.96
CA GLY A 135 3.94 -11.87 1.50
C GLY A 135 2.75 -11.27 2.26
N ARG A 136 3.00 -10.32 3.18
CA ARG A 136 1.97 -9.72 4.04
C ARG A 136 1.90 -8.20 3.91
N LEU A 137 0.71 -7.63 4.09
CA LEU A 137 0.49 -6.21 4.32
C LEU A 137 0.79 -5.88 5.78
N VAL A 138 1.94 -5.24 6.00
CA VAL A 138 2.47 -4.93 7.32
C VAL A 138 2.38 -3.42 7.58
N LEU A 139 1.69 -3.04 8.65
CA LEU A 139 1.70 -1.67 9.16
C LEU A 139 2.89 -1.46 10.08
N MET A 140 3.80 -0.57 9.68
CA MET A 140 4.89 -0.11 10.55
C MET A 140 4.39 1.07 11.39
N ALA A 141 4.34 0.89 12.70
CA ALA A 141 3.99 1.92 13.67
C ALA A 141 5.24 2.42 14.42
N MET A 142 5.21 3.67 14.89
CA MET A 142 6.22 4.23 15.78
C MET A 142 5.62 4.41 17.19
N PRO A 143 6.42 4.24 18.25
CA PRO A 143 6.02 4.66 19.58
C PRO A 143 5.68 6.16 19.61
N ALA A 144 4.67 6.52 20.39
CA ALA A 144 4.31 7.92 20.65
C ALA A 144 5.27 8.57 21.65
#